data_AF-A0A972J2Y7-F1
#
_entry.id   AF-A0A972J2Y7-F1
#
_cell.length_a   1.000
_cell.length_b   1.000
_cell.length_c   1.000
_cell.angle_alpha   90.00
_cell.angle_beta   90.00
_cell.angle_gamma   90.00
#
_symmetry.space_group_name_H-M   'P 1'
#
loop_
_entity.id
_entity.type
_entity.pdbx_description
1 polymer ?
#
loop_
_entity_poly.entity_id
_entity_poly.type
_entity_poly.pdbx_seq_one_letter_code
_entity_poly.pdbx_strand_id
1 'polypeptide(L)'
;YIPVNYDGKFHGPVSVRSALANSYNVPAVKALEFVGIYDNPATVEADGLIAFARRLGISTLVRNDYGLSLTLGGGEVTLFDMTSAFSVFANNGRRVEPVAITRIEDHKGKIIYESKPREPEQVMRAEHAYLITSILSDAMARAPMFGSDSILNLPFPAAVKTGTTNEYRDNWTIGYTPDLVTGVWVGNADNSPMVGTSGVSGAAPIWNAFMNSAIPYLTGNAPANFTRPEGIVEKEICVYSGAEPSENCTERRRELFAFDQPPPSSEDDLWKLVKVDTWTNLKASSACEGFAETKLVLNVSDKWAKKWIDDTDQGRAWLEKINFSPPVIYVPSRECRADDPRPTLLFVGLNDGQTITTDKLDIYAVVDATKNFKEYYLEYGEGKDPHKWTTLVEPGGETSADPQKLLTWDLLKVNNGVVTLRLFMLSTKNGHAEKLLRLNLQVPTPTPTNTPTPTETPTITPTPTSTATPTPTLTLTPMPLFPTLDAFLQTLLPPGN
;
A
#
# COMPACT_ATOMS: atom_id res chain seq x y z
N TYR A 1 -8.50 -23.33 0.88
CA TYR A 1 -7.04 -23.26 0.99
C TYR A 1 -6.66 -21.80 1.22
N ILE A 2 -5.93 -21.48 2.29
CA ILE A 2 -5.52 -20.12 2.67
C ILE A 2 -4.03 -20.18 3.02
N PRO A 3 -3.12 -19.97 2.05
CA PRO A 3 -1.69 -19.99 2.33
C PRO A 3 -1.30 -18.78 3.18
N VAL A 4 -0.36 -18.99 4.12
CA VAL A 4 0.23 -17.93 4.94
C VAL A 4 1.72 -17.84 4.65
N ASN A 5 2.28 -16.64 4.72
CA ASN A 5 3.74 -16.47 4.70
C ASN A 5 4.35 -17.05 5.99
N TYR A 6 5.63 -17.42 5.92
CA TYR A 6 6.34 -18.01 7.05
C TYR A 6 6.33 -17.13 8.32
N ASP A 7 6.38 -15.80 8.14
CA ASP A 7 6.32 -14.82 9.22
C ASP A 7 4.89 -14.49 9.70
N GLY A 8 3.87 -15.12 9.12
CA GLY A 8 2.47 -14.89 9.43
C GLY A 8 1.93 -13.52 9.03
N LYS A 9 2.67 -12.76 8.19
CA LYS A 9 2.31 -11.38 7.81
C LYS A 9 2.01 -11.25 6.33
N PHE A 10 1.18 -10.26 5.99
CA PHE A 10 1.07 -9.73 4.64
C PHE A 10 1.89 -8.45 4.52
N HIS A 11 2.65 -8.33 3.42
CA HIS A 11 3.60 -7.23 3.19
C HIS A 11 3.06 -6.17 2.22
N GLY A 12 1.76 -6.21 1.90
CA GLY A 12 1.18 -5.41 0.82
C GLY A 12 1.68 -5.85 -0.57
N PRO A 13 1.76 -4.95 -1.55
CA PRO A 13 2.38 -5.23 -2.82
C PRO A 13 3.88 -5.45 -2.65
N VAL A 14 4.40 -6.53 -3.24
CA VAL A 14 5.82 -6.89 -3.21
C VAL A 14 6.28 -7.20 -4.63
N SER A 15 7.49 -6.77 -4.99
CA SER A 15 8.07 -7.12 -6.28
C SER A 15 8.44 -8.60 -6.34
N VAL A 16 8.58 -9.15 -7.56
CA VAL A 16 9.08 -10.52 -7.77
C VAL A 16 10.44 -10.73 -7.11
N ARG A 17 11.36 -9.74 -7.22
CA ARG A 17 12.65 -9.75 -6.51
C ARG A 17 12.47 -9.96 -5.02
N SER A 18 11.69 -9.11 -4.35
CA SER A 18 11.49 -9.20 -2.90
C SER A 18 10.78 -10.50 -2.51
N ALA A 19 9.77 -10.92 -3.26
CA ALA A 19 9.01 -12.13 -2.97
C ALA A 19 9.84 -13.41 -3.09
N LEU A 20 10.60 -13.56 -4.18
CA LEU A 20 11.46 -14.72 -4.40
C LEU A 20 12.64 -14.75 -3.43
N ALA A 21 13.29 -13.59 -3.21
CA ALA A 21 14.42 -13.49 -2.29
C ALA A 21 14.02 -13.79 -0.84
N ASN A 22 12.83 -13.39 -0.39
CA ASN A 22 12.33 -13.64 0.97
C ASN A 22 11.47 -14.91 1.09
N SER A 23 11.31 -15.67 0.00
CA SER A 23 10.54 -16.91 -0.02
C SER A 23 9.09 -16.75 0.43
N TYR A 24 8.41 -15.68 0.02
CA TYR A 24 7.01 -15.45 0.37
C TYR A 24 6.08 -16.42 -0.37
N ASN A 25 5.19 -17.09 0.39
CA ASN A 25 4.33 -18.15 -0.11
C ASN A 25 3.20 -17.61 -1.00
N VAL A 26 2.54 -16.51 -0.58
CA VAL A 26 1.35 -15.99 -1.29
C VAL A 26 1.69 -15.54 -2.72
N PRO A 27 2.76 -14.76 -2.97
CA PRO A 27 3.15 -14.42 -4.34
C PRO A 27 3.50 -15.65 -5.20
N ALA A 28 4.12 -16.69 -4.62
CA ALA A 28 4.46 -17.91 -5.36
C ALA A 28 3.20 -18.69 -5.80
N VAL A 29 2.15 -18.71 -4.97
CA VAL A 29 0.85 -19.28 -5.32
C VAL A 29 0.19 -18.47 -6.43
N LYS A 30 0.19 -17.14 -6.34
CA LYS A 30 -0.37 -16.26 -7.40
C LYS A 30 0.38 -16.37 -8.72
N ALA A 31 1.71 -16.54 -8.67
CA ALA A 31 2.52 -16.76 -9.87
C ALA A 31 2.14 -18.08 -10.56
N LEU A 32 1.90 -19.16 -9.81
CA LEU A 32 1.42 -20.42 -10.39
C LEU A 32 -0.01 -20.31 -10.91
N GLU A 33 -0.88 -19.59 -10.23
CA GLU A 33 -2.25 -19.33 -10.72
C GLU A 33 -2.22 -18.56 -12.05
N PHE A 34 -1.30 -17.60 -12.19
CA PHE A 34 -1.11 -16.83 -13.43
C PHE A 34 -0.55 -17.68 -14.58
N VAL A 35 0.49 -18.47 -14.32
CA VAL A 35 1.15 -19.30 -15.35
C VAL A 35 0.34 -20.54 -15.72
N GLY A 36 -0.35 -21.14 -14.75
CA GLY A 36 -1.00 -22.43 -14.89
C GLY A 36 -0.10 -23.60 -14.52
N ILE A 37 -0.71 -24.64 -13.94
CA ILE A 37 0.00 -25.87 -13.56
C ILE A 37 0.32 -26.71 -14.81
N TYR A 38 -0.68 -26.83 -15.68
CA TYR A 38 -0.64 -27.58 -16.92
C TYR A 38 -0.73 -26.62 -18.10
N ASP A 39 -0.32 -27.10 -19.27
CA ASP A 39 -0.25 -26.30 -20.49
C ASP A 39 -1.61 -25.72 -20.87
N ASN A 40 -1.60 -24.47 -21.33
CA ASN A 40 -2.79 -23.83 -21.85
C ASN A 40 -3.08 -24.36 -23.26
N PRO A 41 -4.24 -25.01 -23.52
CA PRO A 41 -4.55 -25.53 -24.84
C PRO A 41 -4.71 -24.45 -25.92
N ALA A 42 -4.80 -23.17 -25.52
CA ALA A 42 -4.86 -22.03 -26.44
C ALA A 42 -3.49 -21.49 -26.87
N THR A 43 -2.40 -21.95 -26.25
CA THR A 43 -1.02 -21.59 -26.63
C THR A 43 -0.36 -22.76 -27.35
N VAL A 44 0.55 -22.44 -28.28
CA VAL A 44 1.27 -23.45 -29.07
C VAL A 44 2.42 -24.05 -28.25
N GLU A 45 2.98 -23.27 -27.33
CA GLU A 45 4.10 -23.66 -26.49
C GLU A 45 3.61 -24.40 -25.26
N ALA A 46 4.36 -25.41 -24.82
CA ALA A 46 4.14 -26.05 -23.54
C ALA A 46 4.60 -25.09 -22.41
N ASP A 47 3.67 -24.29 -21.91
CA ASP A 47 3.88 -23.13 -21.05
C ASP A 47 3.51 -23.36 -19.59
N GLY A 48 2.89 -24.49 -19.26
CA GLY A 48 2.54 -24.84 -17.89
C GLY A 48 3.77 -25.17 -17.04
N LEU A 49 3.64 -25.01 -15.72
CA LEU A 49 4.74 -25.29 -14.77
C LEU A 49 5.30 -26.71 -14.94
N ILE A 50 4.46 -27.73 -15.15
CA ILE A 50 4.91 -29.12 -15.29
C ILE A 50 5.77 -29.31 -16.54
N ALA A 51 5.36 -28.76 -17.68
CA ALA A 51 6.15 -28.83 -18.91
C ALA A 51 7.48 -28.09 -18.77
N PHE A 52 7.46 -26.92 -18.14
CA PHE A 52 8.66 -26.16 -17.85
C PHE A 52 9.62 -26.91 -16.92
N ALA A 53 9.12 -27.50 -15.83
CA ALA A 53 9.91 -28.31 -14.90
C ALA A 53 10.58 -29.50 -15.61
N ARG A 54 9.86 -30.20 -16.50
CA ARG A 54 10.42 -31.27 -17.34
C ARG A 54 11.51 -30.77 -18.28
N ARG A 55 11.32 -29.59 -18.87
CA ARG A 55 12.33 -28.94 -19.71
C ARG A 55 13.62 -28.62 -18.94
N LEU A 56 13.51 -28.30 -17.65
CA LEU A 56 14.66 -28.16 -16.74
C LEU A 56 15.29 -29.50 -16.32
N GLY A 57 14.67 -30.64 -16.64
CA GLY A 57 15.15 -31.98 -16.32
C GLY A 57 14.48 -32.61 -15.09
N ILE A 58 13.44 -32.01 -14.52
CA ILE A 58 12.69 -32.61 -13.41
C ILE A 58 11.77 -33.70 -13.97
N SER A 59 12.06 -34.95 -13.62
CA SER A 59 11.42 -36.14 -14.18
C SER A 59 10.28 -36.72 -13.32
N THR A 60 10.21 -36.28 -12.07
CA THR A 60 9.40 -36.87 -10.99
C THR A 60 7.99 -36.31 -10.88
N LEU A 61 7.71 -35.17 -11.53
CA LEU A 61 6.38 -34.55 -11.53
C LEU A 61 5.45 -35.20 -12.58
N VAL A 62 4.95 -36.39 -12.26
CA VAL A 62 4.19 -37.26 -13.17
C VAL A 62 2.70 -37.40 -12.84
N ARG A 63 2.25 -36.93 -11.67
CA ARG A 63 0.82 -36.97 -11.32
C ARG A 63 0.02 -35.99 -12.18
N ASN A 64 -1.29 -36.21 -12.25
CA ASN A 64 -2.24 -35.38 -13.00
C ASN A 64 -3.20 -34.59 -12.09
N ASP A 65 -2.95 -34.61 -10.78
CA ASP A 65 -3.82 -34.03 -9.74
C ASP A 65 -3.12 -32.92 -8.93
N TYR A 66 -2.02 -32.35 -9.44
CA TYR A 66 -1.35 -31.23 -8.80
C TYR A 66 -2.28 -30.01 -8.66
N GLY A 67 -2.27 -29.40 -7.48
CA GLY A 67 -2.93 -28.13 -7.18
C GLY A 67 -1.93 -26.99 -6.97
N LEU A 68 -2.43 -25.80 -6.63
CA LEU A 68 -1.62 -24.59 -6.41
C LEU A 68 -0.59 -24.72 -5.27
N SER A 69 -0.71 -25.73 -4.41
CA SER A 69 0.31 -26.05 -3.41
C SER A 69 1.62 -26.55 -4.01
N LEU A 70 1.68 -26.85 -5.31
CA LEU A 70 2.89 -27.31 -5.99
C LEU A 70 4.06 -26.32 -5.84
N THR A 71 3.82 -25.00 -5.92
CA THR A 71 4.87 -23.99 -5.68
C THR A 71 5.33 -23.89 -4.23
N LEU A 72 4.62 -24.53 -3.29
CA LEU A 72 4.99 -24.62 -1.88
C LEU A 72 5.52 -26.03 -1.51
N GLY A 73 5.94 -26.82 -2.50
CA GLY A 73 6.50 -28.16 -2.27
C GLY A 73 5.46 -29.29 -2.27
N GLY A 74 4.27 -29.09 -2.85
CA GLY A 74 3.25 -30.13 -3.00
C GLY A 74 3.58 -31.26 -4.00
N GLY A 75 4.79 -31.26 -4.58
CA GLY A 75 5.29 -32.28 -5.50
C GLY A 75 6.67 -32.78 -5.08
N GLU A 76 6.84 -34.09 -5.05
CA GLU A 76 8.09 -34.74 -4.68
C GLU A 76 9.07 -34.75 -5.85
N VAL A 77 10.34 -34.46 -5.56
CA VAL A 77 11.44 -34.42 -6.53
C VAL A 77 12.70 -35.00 -5.91
N THR A 78 13.61 -35.51 -6.75
CA THR A 78 14.92 -35.97 -6.26
C THR A 78 15.87 -34.80 -6.05
N LEU A 79 16.82 -34.95 -5.12
CA LEU A 79 17.90 -33.97 -4.95
C LEU A 79 18.74 -33.82 -6.22
N PHE A 80 18.92 -34.90 -6.96
CA PHE A 80 19.62 -34.90 -8.23
C PHE A 80 18.91 -34.06 -9.29
N ASP A 81 17.61 -34.26 -9.50
CA ASP A 81 16.81 -33.51 -10.48
C ASP A 81 16.82 -32.01 -10.14
N MET A 82 16.60 -31.67 -8.87
CA MET A 82 16.53 -30.26 -8.46
C MET A 82 17.90 -29.57 -8.53
N THR A 83 18.98 -30.24 -8.13
CA THR A 83 20.34 -29.69 -8.26
C THR A 83 20.70 -29.48 -9.74
N SER A 84 20.34 -30.44 -10.59
CA SER A 84 20.55 -30.36 -12.04
C SER A 84 19.74 -29.21 -12.66
N ALA A 85 18.48 -29.02 -12.24
CA ALA A 85 17.67 -27.90 -12.70
C ALA A 85 18.28 -26.54 -12.34
N PHE A 86 18.89 -26.40 -11.16
CA PHE A 86 19.57 -25.17 -10.76
C PHE A 86 20.82 -24.85 -11.61
N SER A 87 21.47 -25.86 -12.19
CA SER A 87 22.58 -25.65 -13.14
C SER A 87 22.17 -24.90 -14.40
N VAL A 88 20.89 -24.98 -14.79
CA VAL A 88 20.35 -24.24 -15.92
C VAL A 88 20.46 -22.73 -15.68
N PHE A 89 20.15 -22.26 -14.46
CA PHE A 89 20.29 -20.84 -14.12
C PHE A 89 21.76 -20.41 -14.07
N ALA A 90 22.62 -21.24 -13.47
CA ALA A 90 24.07 -21.01 -13.42
C ALA A 90 24.69 -20.89 -14.82
N ASN A 91 24.16 -21.63 -15.80
CA ASN A 91 24.65 -21.69 -17.17
C ASN A 91 23.79 -20.89 -18.17
N ASN A 92 23.24 -19.75 -17.75
CA ASN A 92 22.50 -18.81 -18.61
C ASN A 92 21.37 -19.46 -19.42
N GLY A 93 20.61 -20.35 -18.80
CA GLY A 93 19.45 -21.00 -19.40
C GLY A 93 19.77 -22.24 -20.24
N ARG A 94 21.04 -22.70 -20.25
CA ARG A 94 21.46 -23.89 -20.98
C ARG A 94 21.52 -25.11 -20.08
N ARG A 95 20.76 -26.14 -20.44
CA ARG A 95 20.74 -27.42 -19.75
C ARG A 95 21.89 -28.29 -20.22
N VAL A 96 22.62 -28.84 -19.26
CA VAL A 96 23.66 -29.85 -19.48
C VAL A 96 23.24 -31.10 -18.72
N GLU A 97 23.40 -32.27 -19.34
CA GLU A 97 23.14 -33.54 -18.71
C GLU A 97 24.32 -33.90 -17.77
N PRO A 98 24.11 -34.06 -16.45
CA PRO A 98 25.19 -34.43 -15.55
C PRO A 98 25.71 -35.84 -15.86
N VAL A 99 27.04 -35.99 -15.93
CA VAL A 99 27.69 -37.28 -16.18
C VAL A 99 28.60 -37.65 -15.02
N ALA A 100 28.42 -38.85 -14.46
CA ALA A 100 29.24 -39.35 -13.35
C ALA A 100 30.48 -40.11 -13.84
N ILE A 101 30.41 -40.73 -15.03
CA ILE A 101 31.49 -41.50 -15.64
C ILE A 101 31.92 -40.79 -16.92
N THR A 102 33.17 -40.31 -16.95
CA THR A 102 33.73 -39.63 -18.12
C THR A 102 34.47 -40.60 -19.04
N ARG A 103 35.11 -41.62 -18.49
CA ARG A 103 35.91 -42.59 -19.25
C ARG A 103 36.07 -43.92 -18.50
N ILE A 104 36.04 -45.03 -19.23
CA ILE A 104 36.33 -46.38 -18.73
C ILE A 104 37.41 -46.97 -19.65
N GLU A 105 38.48 -47.50 -19.05
CA GLU A 105 39.57 -48.18 -19.75
C GLU A 105 39.77 -49.61 -19.22
N ASP A 106 40.29 -50.49 -20.07
CA ASP A 106 40.83 -51.77 -19.62
C ASP A 106 42.29 -51.65 -19.11
N HIS A 107 42.82 -52.75 -18.56
CA HIS A 107 44.20 -52.82 -18.06
C HIS A 107 45.29 -52.58 -19.12
N LYS A 108 44.94 -52.57 -20.41
CA LYS A 108 45.86 -52.28 -21.53
C LYS A 108 45.73 -50.83 -22.01
N GLY A 109 44.91 -50.01 -21.35
CA GLY A 109 44.63 -48.62 -21.75
C GLY A 109 43.65 -48.52 -22.92
N LYS A 110 42.93 -49.59 -23.28
CA LYS A 110 41.90 -49.50 -24.31
C LYS A 110 40.66 -48.83 -23.74
N ILE A 111 40.22 -47.75 -24.38
CA ILE A 111 38.97 -47.06 -24.04
C ILE A 111 37.78 -47.98 -24.34
N ILE A 112 37.03 -48.33 -23.29
CA ILE A 112 35.77 -49.09 -23.35
C ILE A 112 34.60 -48.13 -23.53
N TYR A 113 34.64 -47.01 -22.82
CA TYR A 113 33.62 -45.98 -22.85
C TYR A 113 34.28 -44.62 -22.66
N GLU A 114 33.78 -43.62 -23.37
CA GLU A 114 34.12 -42.23 -23.17
C GLU A 114 32.84 -41.43 -23.34
N SER A 115 32.53 -40.60 -22.35
CA SER A 115 31.37 -39.73 -22.39
C SER A 115 31.53 -38.75 -23.54
N LYS A 116 30.50 -38.62 -24.36
CA LYS A 116 30.41 -37.58 -25.39
C LYS A 116 29.43 -36.53 -24.87
N PRO A 117 29.92 -35.38 -24.36
CA PRO A 117 29.05 -34.31 -23.90
C PRO A 117 28.08 -33.96 -25.03
N ARG A 118 26.78 -33.97 -24.74
CA ARG A 118 25.79 -33.41 -25.65
C ARG A 118 25.96 -31.90 -25.66
N GLU A 119 25.72 -31.29 -26.82
CA GLU A 119 25.64 -29.84 -26.89
C GLU A 119 24.58 -29.33 -25.89
N PRO A 120 24.91 -28.33 -25.06
CA PRO A 120 23.96 -27.78 -24.11
C PRO A 120 22.69 -27.28 -24.81
N GLU A 121 21.53 -27.67 -24.29
CA GLU A 121 20.25 -27.27 -24.86
C GLU A 121 19.79 -25.94 -24.24
N GLN A 122 19.45 -24.94 -25.06
CA GLN A 122 18.91 -23.67 -24.57
C GLN A 122 17.42 -23.86 -24.19
N VAL A 123 17.16 -24.04 -22.90
CA VAL A 123 15.82 -24.35 -22.37
C VAL A 123 15.09 -23.14 -21.76
N MET A 124 15.82 -22.05 -21.57
CA MET A 124 15.35 -20.76 -21.04
C MET A 124 16.17 -19.64 -21.66
N ARG A 125 15.61 -18.46 -21.92
CA ARG A 125 16.39 -17.31 -22.37
C ARG A 125 17.47 -16.93 -21.35
N ALA A 126 18.63 -16.50 -21.82
CA ALA A 126 19.74 -16.09 -20.96
C ALA A 126 19.34 -14.92 -20.06
N GLU A 127 18.51 -14.01 -20.56
CA GLU A 127 18.00 -12.86 -19.80
C GLU A 127 17.13 -13.31 -18.62
N HIS A 128 16.21 -14.25 -18.84
CA HIS A 128 15.35 -14.78 -17.77
C HIS A 128 16.16 -15.54 -16.72
N ALA A 129 17.14 -16.35 -17.15
CA ALA A 129 18.04 -17.03 -16.23
C ALA A 129 18.83 -16.02 -15.38
N TYR A 130 19.36 -14.97 -16.01
CA TYR A 130 20.11 -13.93 -15.31
C TYR A 130 19.26 -13.10 -14.36
N LEU A 131 17.99 -12.81 -14.68
CA LEU A 131 17.08 -12.12 -13.76
C LEU A 131 16.85 -12.94 -12.48
N ILE A 132 16.66 -14.26 -12.60
CA ILE A 132 16.55 -15.16 -11.44
C ILE A 132 17.87 -15.17 -10.65
N THR A 133 19.01 -15.32 -11.33
CA THR A 133 20.33 -15.25 -10.71
C THR A 133 20.53 -13.95 -9.95
N SER A 134 20.19 -12.80 -10.55
CA SER A 134 20.30 -11.47 -9.96
C SER A 134 19.47 -11.33 -8.68
N ILE A 135 18.29 -11.94 -8.62
CA ILE A 135 17.46 -11.96 -7.42
C ILE A 135 18.08 -12.87 -6.36
N LEU A 136 18.44 -14.10 -6.75
CA LEU A 136 18.93 -15.12 -5.81
C LEU A 136 20.34 -14.82 -5.30
N SER A 137 21.13 -14.00 -5.97
CA SER A 137 22.46 -13.56 -5.52
C SER A 137 22.44 -12.30 -4.65
N ASP A 138 21.32 -11.58 -4.60
CA ASP A 138 21.20 -10.31 -3.88
C ASP A 138 20.94 -10.53 -2.37
N ALA A 139 21.97 -10.34 -1.56
CA ALA A 139 21.89 -10.48 -0.10
C ALA A 139 20.94 -9.46 0.54
N MET A 140 20.81 -8.26 -0.03
CA MET A 140 19.94 -7.23 0.52
C MET A 140 18.48 -7.49 0.20
N ALA A 141 18.18 -8.05 -0.97
CA ALA A 141 16.84 -8.54 -1.26
C ALA A 141 16.40 -9.65 -0.29
N ARG A 142 17.32 -10.48 0.20
CA ARG A 142 17.06 -11.57 1.17
C ARG A 142 16.99 -11.14 2.64
N ALA A 143 17.61 -10.02 2.98
CA ALA A 143 17.79 -9.58 4.37
C ALA A 143 16.51 -9.41 5.19
N PRO A 144 15.35 -8.96 4.63
CA PRO A 144 14.13 -8.82 5.41
C PRO A 144 13.66 -10.11 6.10
N MET A 145 13.84 -11.27 5.46
CA MET A 145 13.50 -12.58 6.03
C MET A 145 14.69 -13.24 6.74
N PHE A 146 15.90 -13.13 6.17
CA PHE A 146 17.04 -13.95 6.58
C PHE A 146 18.12 -13.21 7.38
N GLY A 147 17.94 -11.90 7.61
CA GLY A 147 18.93 -11.03 8.24
C GLY A 147 20.03 -10.58 7.26
N SER A 148 20.67 -9.46 7.57
CA SER A 148 21.81 -8.94 6.79
C SER A 148 23.07 -9.79 6.94
N ASP A 149 23.26 -10.40 8.11
CA ASP A 149 24.36 -11.32 8.43
C ASP A 149 23.88 -12.78 8.36
N SER A 150 23.39 -13.18 7.19
CA SER A 150 22.81 -14.50 6.96
C SER A 150 23.88 -15.55 6.69
N ILE A 151 23.67 -16.79 7.18
CA ILE A 151 24.48 -17.97 6.81
C ILE A 151 24.43 -18.28 5.30
N LEU A 152 23.49 -17.70 4.58
CA LEU A 152 23.39 -17.80 3.13
C LEU A 152 24.40 -16.92 2.40
N ASN A 153 25.05 -15.98 3.09
CA ASN A 153 26.03 -15.09 2.52
C ASN A 153 27.41 -15.76 2.49
N LEU A 154 28.08 -15.63 1.36
CA LEU A 154 29.44 -16.13 1.12
C LEU A 154 30.37 -14.94 0.82
N PRO A 155 31.70 -15.10 0.99
CA PRO A 155 32.68 -14.05 0.68
C PRO A 155 32.84 -13.78 -0.83
N PHE A 156 32.10 -14.49 -1.67
CA PHE A 156 32.06 -14.36 -3.13
C PHE A 156 30.60 -14.46 -3.62
N PRO A 157 30.29 -13.99 -4.84
CA PRO A 157 28.92 -14.03 -5.36
C PRO A 157 28.41 -15.45 -5.47
N ALA A 158 27.25 -15.70 -4.86
CA ALA A 158 26.52 -16.94 -4.99
C ALA A 158 25.02 -16.65 -5.00
N ALA A 159 24.31 -17.34 -5.89
CA ALA A 159 22.87 -17.36 -5.91
C ALA A 159 22.39 -18.54 -5.04
N VAL A 160 21.40 -18.34 -4.19
CA VAL A 160 20.98 -19.36 -3.23
C VAL A 160 19.49 -19.30 -2.94
N LYS A 161 18.87 -20.47 -2.83
CA LYS A 161 17.47 -20.63 -2.41
C LYS A 161 17.35 -21.73 -1.37
N THR A 162 16.57 -21.42 -0.34
CA THR A 162 16.20 -22.35 0.73
C THR A 162 14.85 -23.01 0.45
N GLY A 163 14.64 -24.20 0.99
CA GLY A 163 13.36 -24.91 1.00
C GLY A 163 13.09 -25.50 2.39
N THR A 164 11.86 -25.39 2.86
CA THR A 164 11.39 -25.98 4.11
C THR A 164 10.01 -26.55 3.85
N THR A 165 9.82 -27.85 4.06
CA THR A 165 8.49 -28.46 3.94
C THR A 165 7.67 -28.24 5.22
N ASN A 166 6.36 -28.42 5.13
CA ASN A 166 5.49 -28.41 6.29
C ASN A 166 5.98 -29.42 7.33
N GLU A 167 5.77 -29.10 8.61
CA GLU A 167 6.21 -29.93 9.74
C GLU A 167 7.73 -30.21 9.77
N TYR A 168 8.53 -29.43 9.02
CA TYR A 168 10.00 -29.50 9.02
C TYR A 168 10.56 -30.89 8.66
N ARG A 169 9.88 -31.63 7.79
CA ARG A 169 10.32 -32.97 7.37
C ARG A 169 11.55 -32.94 6.46
N ASP A 170 11.64 -31.90 5.64
CA ASP A 170 12.73 -31.69 4.69
C ASP A 170 13.26 -30.27 4.79
N ASN A 171 14.59 -30.17 4.82
CA ASN A 171 15.31 -28.91 4.76
C ASN A 171 16.22 -28.96 3.55
N TRP A 172 16.08 -27.95 2.69
CA TRP A 172 16.83 -27.83 1.45
C TRP A 172 17.59 -26.51 1.41
N THR A 173 18.81 -26.55 0.90
CA THR A 173 19.53 -25.37 0.43
C THR A 173 20.21 -25.72 -0.87
N ILE A 174 19.85 -25.00 -1.93
CA ILE A 174 20.46 -25.16 -3.24
C ILE A 174 21.01 -23.81 -3.66
N GLY A 175 22.29 -23.79 -4.01
CA GLY A 175 22.93 -22.57 -4.45
C GLY A 175 24.08 -22.83 -5.42
N TYR A 176 24.45 -21.79 -6.14
CA TYR A 176 25.39 -21.89 -7.24
C TYR A 176 26.23 -20.63 -7.39
N THR A 177 27.42 -20.82 -7.95
CA THR A 177 28.23 -19.80 -8.62
C THR A 177 28.24 -20.10 -10.12
N PRO A 178 28.92 -19.32 -10.98
CA PRO A 178 29.15 -19.73 -12.37
C PRO A 178 29.92 -21.06 -12.50
N ASP A 179 30.67 -21.47 -11.47
CA ASP A 179 31.60 -22.60 -11.52
C ASP A 179 31.02 -23.90 -10.96
N LEU A 180 30.05 -23.82 -10.03
CA LEU A 180 29.53 -24.98 -9.32
C LEU A 180 28.09 -24.76 -8.85
N VAL A 181 27.29 -25.81 -8.93
CA VAL A 181 25.97 -25.89 -8.29
C VAL A 181 26.00 -26.96 -7.21
N THR A 182 25.50 -26.61 -6.02
CA THR A 182 25.46 -27.50 -4.85
C THR A 182 24.05 -27.53 -4.29
N GLY A 183 23.48 -28.73 -4.20
CA GLY A 183 22.24 -28.97 -3.46
C GLY A 183 22.52 -29.76 -2.17
N VAL A 184 21.91 -29.32 -1.08
CA VAL A 184 21.95 -30.00 0.22
C VAL A 184 20.53 -30.27 0.67
N TRP A 185 20.27 -31.52 1.04
CA TRP A 185 19.05 -31.95 1.73
C TRP A 185 19.41 -32.50 3.11
N VAL A 186 18.58 -32.17 4.10
CA VAL A 186 18.62 -32.72 5.46
C VAL A 186 17.21 -33.13 5.84
N GLY A 187 17.05 -34.35 6.34
CA GLY A 187 15.78 -34.92 6.77
C GLY A 187 15.99 -36.28 7.44
N ASN A 188 14.96 -36.77 8.12
CA ASN A 188 14.99 -38.14 8.66
C ASN A 188 14.63 -39.13 7.55
N ALA A 189 15.41 -40.21 7.41
CA ALA A 189 15.20 -41.21 6.36
C ALA A 189 13.87 -41.97 6.49
N ASP A 190 13.26 -41.98 7.67
CA ASP A 190 11.95 -42.57 7.95
C ASP A 190 10.79 -41.57 7.76
N ASN A 191 11.08 -40.38 7.21
CA ASN A 191 10.16 -39.26 7.02
C ASN A 191 9.60 -38.68 8.33
N SER A 192 10.09 -39.04 9.51
CA SER A 192 9.64 -38.40 10.76
C SER A 192 10.00 -36.90 10.77
N PRO A 193 9.15 -36.02 11.36
CA PRO A 193 9.47 -34.60 11.50
C PRO A 193 10.80 -34.36 12.21
N MET A 194 11.59 -33.40 11.72
CA MET A 194 12.75 -32.91 12.47
C MET A 194 12.31 -31.92 13.56
N VAL A 195 13.08 -31.79 14.64
CA VAL A 195 12.76 -30.90 15.76
C VAL A 195 13.57 -29.62 15.67
N GLY A 196 12.90 -28.47 15.61
CA GLY A 196 13.53 -27.15 15.75
C GLY A 196 14.46 -26.75 14.59
N THR A 197 14.16 -27.15 13.35
CA THR A 197 15.00 -26.84 12.18
C THR A 197 14.20 -26.39 10.96
N SER A 198 14.79 -25.49 10.16
CA SER A 198 14.31 -25.02 8.85
C SER A 198 15.43 -25.17 7.81
N GLY A 199 15.13 -24.92 6.53
CA GLY A 199 16.16 -24.92 5.47
C GLY A 199 17.41 -24.09 5.84
N VAL A 200 17.23 -22.95 6.52
CA VAL A 200 18.32 -22.05 6.93
C VAL A 200 19.13 -22.58 8.11
N SER A 201 18.52 -23.32 9.04
CA SER A 201 19.24 -23.85 10.21
C SER A 201 19.76 -25.27 10.02
N GLY A 202 19.15 -26.05 9.11
CA GLY A 202 19.52 -27.44 8.84
C GLY A 202 20.47 -27.58 7.66
N ALA A 203 20.01 -27.26 6.45
CA ALA A 203 20.77 -27.50 5.21
C ALA A 203 21.77 -26.39 4.87
N ALA A 204 21.45 -25.13 5.19
CA ALA A 204 22.29 -24.00 4.81
C ALA A 204 23.70 -23.97 5.44
N PRO A 205 23.92 -24.36 6.70
CA PRO A 205 25.27 -24.39 7.27
C PRO A 205 26.18 -25.40 6.56
N ILE A 206 25.64 -26.56 6.17
CA ILE A 206 26.36 -27.59 5.41
C ILE A 206 26.70 -27.04 4.01
N TRP A 207 25.74 -26.43 3.34
CA TRP A 207 25.95 -25.79 2.04
C TRP A 207 27.03 -24.70 2.13
N ASN A 208 26.96 -23.82 3.13
CA ASN A 208 27.90 -22.73 3.32
C ASN A 208 29.33 -23.26 3.55
N ALA A 209 29.51 -24.21 4.46
CA ALA A 209 30.80 -24.81 4.75
C ALA A 209 31.41 -25.51 3.52
N PHE A 210 30.57 -26.23 2.76
CA PHE A 210 31.00 -26.87 1.52
C PHE A 210 31.43 -25.84 0.47
N MET A 211 30.60 -24.83 0.20
CA MET A 211 30.90 -23.81 -0.81
C MET A 211 32.16 -23.00 -0.46
N ASN A 212 32.36 -22.63 0.81
CA ASN A 212 33.56 -21.95 1.27
C ASN A 212 34.85 -22.78 1.10
N SER A 213 34.72 -24.10 1.03
CA SER A 213 35.86 -25.01 0.79
C SER A 213 36.04 -25.30 -0.71
N ALA A 214 34.94 -25.62 -1.39
CA ALA A 214 34.94 -26.10 -2.77
C ALA A 214 35.25 -25.01 -3.79
N ILE A 215 34.67 -23.81 -3.64
CA ILE A 215 34.85 -22.74 -4.63
C ILE A 215 36.30 -22.24 -4.69
N PRO A 216 36.98 -21.94 -3.56
CA PRO A 216 38.38 -21.57 -3.60
C PRO A 216 39.28 -22.70 -4.14
N TYR A 217 38.97 -23.95 -3.83
CA TYR A 217 39.69 -25.11 -4.35
C TYR A 217 39.57 -25.25 -5.87
N LEU A 218 38.35 -25.13 -6.41
CA LEU A 218 38.08 -25.28 -7.85
C LEU A 218 38.63 -24.12 -8.69
N THR A 219 38.62 -22.91 -8.14
CA THR A 219 38.97 -21.69 -8.89
C THR A 219 40.37 -21.16 -8.58
N GLY A 220 41.12 -21.81 -7.68
CA GLY A 220 42.41 -21.31 -7.23
C GLY A 220 42.33 -19.97 -6.49
N ASN A 221 41.29 -19.79 -5.67
CA ASN A 221 40.92 -18.54 -4.98
C ASN A 221 40.50 -17.37 -5.91
N ALA A 222 40.03 -17.67 -7.13
CA ALA A 222 39.56 -16.67 -8.09
C ALA A 222 38.13 -16.97 -8.58
N PRO A 223 37.11 -16.93 -7.70
CA PRO A 223 35.73 -17.23 -8.07
C PRO A 223 35.19 -16.31 -9.17
N ALA A 224 34.47 -16.88 -10.13
CA ALA A 224 33.90 -16.11 -11.23
C ALA A 224 32.69 -15.27 -10.77
N ASN A 225 32.52 -14.12 -11.41
CA ASN A 225 31.31 -13.30 -11.27
C ASN A 225 30.22 -13.76 -12.25
N PHE A 226 28.96 -13.58 -11.88
CA PHE A 226 27.85 -13.75 -12.82
C PHE A 226 27.95 -12.73 -13.96
N THR A 227 27.96 -13.21 -15.20
CA THR A 227 28.03 -12.36 -16.38
C THR A 227 26.63 -11.94 -16.81
N ARG A 228 26.38 -10.63 -16.89
CA ARG A 228 25.14 -10.07 -17.43
C ARG A 228 25.08 -10.32 -18.94
N PRO A 229 24.09 -11.06 -19.46
CA PRO A 229 23.96 -11.26 -20.89
C PRO A 229 23.52 -9.95 -21.59
N GLU A 230 23.75 -9.90 -22.90
CA GLU A 230 23.12 -8.88 -23.75
C GLU A 230 21.60 -8.94 -23.62
N GLY A 231 20.94 -7.80 -23.84
CA GLY A 231 19.48 -7.72 -23.71
C GLY A 231 18.96 -7.50 -22.28
N ILE A 232 19.80 -7.48 -21.24
CA ILE A 232 19.37 -6.99 -19.92
C ILE A 232 19.50 -5.47 -19.89
N VAL A 233 18.40 -4.77 -19.64
CA VAL A 233 18.35 -3.31 -19.44
C VAL A 233 18.06 -2.98 -17.99
N GLU A 234 18.39 -1.75 -17.58
CA GLU A 234 18.06 -1.26 -16.25
C GLU A 234 17.11 -0.07 -16.39
N LYS A 235 16.03 -0.09 -15.62
CA LYS A 235 14.97 0.92 -15.63
C LYS A 235 14.72 1.41 -14.21
N GLU A 236 14.34 2.66 -14.09
CA GLU A 236 13.82 3.19 -12.81
C GLU A 236 12.36 2.78 -12.68
N ILE A 237 11.97 2.34 -11.49
CA ILE A 237 10.60 1.91 -11.17
C ILE A 237 10.14 2.51 -9.85
N CYS A 238 8.83 2.64 -9.69
CA CYS A 238 8.22 2.84 -8.40
C CYS A 238 8.33 1.55 -7.56
N VAL A 239 8.82 1.67 -6.33
CA VAL A 239 9.04 0.52 -5.44
C VAL A 239 7.74 -0.25 -5.16
N TYR A 240 6.61 0.46 -5.11
CA TYR A 240 5.32 -0.11 -4.72
C TYR A 240 4.57 -0.80 -5.84
N SER A 241 4.58 -0.24 -7.05
CA SER A 241 3.85 -0.79 -8.21
C SER A 241 4.73 -1.64 -9.13
N GLY A 242 6.04 -1.39 -9.16
CA GLY A 242 6.95 -1.95 -10.16
C GLY A 242 6.82 -1.32 -11.55
N ALA A 243 5.92 -0.35 -11.72
CA ALA A 243 5.77 0.43 -12.94
C ALA A 243 6.83 1.54 -13.03
N GLU A 244 6.95 2.19 -14.20
CA GLU A 244 7.69 3.44 -14.31
C GLU A 244 7.14 4.46 -13.29
N PRO A 245 7.98 5.25 -12.60
CA PRO A 245 7.50 6.13 -11.54
C PRO A 245 6.56 7.22 -12.06
N SER A 246 5.37 7.33 -11.49
CA SER A 246 4.54 8.53 -11.66
C SER A 246 5.08 9.70 -10.81
N GLU A 247 4.51 10.88 -11.00
CA GLU A 247 4.76 12.05 -10.14
C GLU A 247 4.40 11.78 -8.66
N ASN A 248 3.48 10.83 -8.42
CA ASN A 248 2.98 10.51 -7.09
C ASN A 248 3.78 9.39 -6.40
N CYS A 249 4.73 8.75 -7.10
CA CYS A 249 5.56 7.72 -6.49
C CYS A 249 6.65 8.33 -5.60
N THR A 250 6.56 8.03 -4.31
CA THR A 250 7.47 8.54 -3.27
C THR A 250 8.79 7.78 -3.16
N GLU A 251 8.82 6.50 -3.54
CA GLU A 251 10.01 5.65 -3.46
C GLU A 251 10.32 5.01 -4.80
N ARG A 252 11.54 5.26 -5.27
CA ARG A 252 12.01 4.82 -6.59
C ARG A 252 13.28 4.00 -6.44
N ARG A 253 13.47 3.04 -7.34
CA ARG A 253 14.72 2.29 -7.45
C ARG A 253 14.99 1.86 -8.87
N ARG A 254 16.23 1.47 -9.12
CA ARG A 254 16.62 0.80 -10.37
C ARG A 254 16.34 -0.69 -10.27
N GLU A 255 15.85 -1.29 -11.34
CA GLU A 255 15.60 -2.73 -11.46
C GLU A 255 15.97 -3.22 -12.87
N LEU A 256 16.31 -4.51 -12.96
CA LEU A 256 16.70 -5.15 -14.21
C LEU A 256 15.51 -5.75 -14.94
N PHE A 257 15.51 -5.62 -16.26
CA PHE A 257 14.49 -6.16 -17.16
C PHE A 257 15.14 -6.79 -18.38
N ALA A 258 14.46 -7.74 -19.02
CA ALA A 258 14.76 -8.07 -20.41
C ALA A 258 14.34 -6.87 -21.29
N PHE A 259 15.12 -6.55 -22.32
CA PHE A 259 14.95 -5.34 -23.12
C PHE A 259 13.57 -5.23 -23.80
N ASP A 260 12.96 -6.38 -24.09
CA ASP A 260 11.64 -6.54 -24.71
C ASP A 260 10.50 -6.70 -23.68
N GLN A 261 10.82 -6.67 -22.39
CA GLN A 261 9.85 -6.78 -21.29
C GLN A 261 10.11 -5.67 -20.24
N PRO A 262 10.00 -4.39 -20.62
CA PRO A 262 10.19 -3.26 -19.70
C PRO A 262 9.09 -3.25 -18.62
N PRO A 263 9.26 -2.44 -17.55
CA PRO A 263 8.21 -2.24 -16.56
C PRO A 263 6.92 -1.71 -17.21
N PRO A 264 5.76 -1.92 -16.57
CA PRO A 264 4.53 -1.23 -16.94
C PRO A 264 4.71 0.29 -16.96
N SER A 265 3.89 0.99 -17.73
CA SER A 265 3.97 2.46 -17.87
C SER A 265 3.65 3.17 -16.55
N SER A 266 4.02 4.45 -16.44
CA SER A 266 3.67 5.26 -15.25
C SER A 266 2.16 5.45 -15.07
N GLU A 267 1.37 5.22 -16.12
CA GLU A 267 -0.09 5.18 -16.00
C GLU A 267 -0.59 3.99 -15.19
N ASP A 268 0.22 2.95 -14.96
CA ASP A 268 -0.10 1.76 -14.17
C ASP A 268 0.43 1.79 -12.74
N ASP A 269 0.98 2.93 -12.32
CA ASP A 269 1.48 3.12 -10.97
C ASP A 269 0.38 2.95 -9.90
N LEU A 270 0.80 2.76 -8.65
CA LEU A 270 -0.09 2.47 -7.52
C LEU A 270 -1.05 3.63 -7.26
N TRP A 271 -0.61 4.87 -7.45
CA TRP A 271 -1.42 6.07 -7.24
C TRP A 271 -1.87 6.65 -8.57
N LYS A 272 -3.18 6.82 -8.75
CA LYS A 272 -3.74 7.46 -9.93
C LYS A 272 -4.60 8.66 -9.56
N LEU A 273 -4.46 9.75 -10.30
CA LEU A 273 -5.43 10.84 -10.26
C LEU A 273 -6.59 10.47 -11.18
N VAL A 274 -7.77 10.26 -10.59
CA VAL A 274 -8.98 9.91 -11.34
C VAL A 274 -10.05 10.93 -11.04
N LYS A 275 -10.72 11.42 -12.08
CA LYS A 275 -11.94 12.21 -11.93
C LYS A 275 -13.06 11.27 -11.54
N VAL A 276 -13.54 11.39 -10.31
CA VAL A 276 -14.54 10.51 -9.69
C VAL A 276 -15.82 11.30 -9.47
N ASP A 277 -16.96 10.72 -9.82
CA ASP A 277 -18.27 11.23 -9.44
C ASP A 277 -18.43 11.07 -7.92
N THR A 278 -18.58 12.18 -7.21
CA THR A 278 -18.56 12.21 -5.74
C THR A 278 -19.75 11.51 -5.13
N TRP A 279 -20.85 11.34 -5.87
CA TRP A 279 -22.07 10.69 -5.38
C TRP A 279 -21.99 9.16 -5.43
N THR A 280 -21.50 8.63 -6.55
CA THR A 280 -21.43 7.19 -6.84
C THR A 280 -20.07 6.57 -6.55
N ASN A 281 -19.03 7.39 -6.40
CA ASN A 281 -17.61 6.99 -6.35
C ASN A 281 -17.15 6.23 -7.62
N LEU A 282 -17.83 6.42 -8.75
CA LEU A 282 -17.45 5.86 -10.06
C LEU A 282 -16.58 6.84 -10.85
N LYS A 283 -15.89 6.34 -11.89
CA LYS A 283 -15.13 7.23 -12.78
C LYS A 283 -16.10 8.17 -13.51
N ALA A 284 -15.86 9.47 -13.41
CA ALA A 284 -16.74 10.48 -13.99
C ALA A 284 -16.72 10.41 -15.52
N SER A 285 -17.89 10.56 -16.13
CA SER A 285 -18.10 10.65 -17.57
C SER A 285 -19.06 11.81 -17.86
N SER A 286 -19.30 12.10 -19.13
CA SER A 286 -20.32 13.10 -19.55
C SER A 286 -21.74 12.71 -19.14
N ALA A 287 -21.98 11.46 -18.72
CA ALA A 287 -23.30 11.02 -18.29
C ALA A 287 -23.66 11.43 -16.84
N CYS A 288 -22.68 11.87 -16.04
CA CYS A 288 -22.87 12.17 -14.61
C CYS A 288 -22.26 13.52 -14.20
N GLU A 289 -22.39 14.54 -15.06
CA GLU A 289 -21.80 15.87 -14.83
C GLU A 289 -22.30 16.60 -13.57
N GLY A 290 -21.47 17.46 -12.98
CA GLY A 290 -21.88 18.39 -11.91
C GLY A 290 -21.47 18.00 -10.49
N PHE A 291 -21.18 16.73 -10.21
CA PHE A 291 -20.70 16.26 -8.89
C PHE A 291 -19.46 15.38 -9.07
N ALA A 292 -18.36 15.98 -9.54
CA ALA A 292 -17.14 15.23 -9.83
C ALA A 292 -15.89 15.97 -9.36
N GLU A 293 -14.96 15.22 -8.79
CA GLU A 293 -13.69 15.71 -8.25
C GLU A 293 -12.53 14.84 -8.71
N THR A 294 -11.38 15.45 -8.94
CA THR A 294 -10.14 14.70 -9.15
C THR A 294 -9.63 14.22 -7.80
N LYS A 295 -9.57 12.90 -7.61
CA LYS A 295 -9.08 12.27 -6.38
C LYS A 295 -7.87 11.39 -6.67
N LEU A 296 -6.95 11.36 -5.72
CA LEU A 296 -5.89 10.37 -5.69
C LEU A 296 -6.48 9.03 -5.23
N VAL A 297 -6.40 8.01 -6.07
CA VAL A 297 -6.96 6.68 -5.83
C VAL A 297 -5.88 5.60 -5.89
N LEU A 298 -6.13 4.46 -5.24
CA LEU A 298 -5.26 3.29 -5.30
C LEU A 298 -5.61 2.40 -6.51
N ASN A 299 -4.61 2.12 -7.35
CA ASN A 299 -4.65 1.18 -8.46
C ASN A 299 -4.48 -0.26 -7.97
N VAL A 300 -5.49 -0.75 -7.23
CA VAL A 300 -5.55 -2.12 -6.73
C VAL A 300 -6.78 -2.78 -7.34
N SER A 301 -6.60 -3.86 -8.09
CA SER A 301 -7.71 -4.63 -8.69
C SER A 301 -8.06 -5.88 -7.88
N ASP A 302 -7.08 -6.45 -7.16
CA ASP A 302 -7.23 -7.67 -6.37
C ASP A 302 -8.21 -7.46 -5.20
N LYS A 303 -9.33 -8.20 -5.23
CA LYS A 303 -10.39 -8.15 -4.21
C LYS A 303 -9.90 -8.49 -2.81
N TRP A 304 -8.92 -9.40 -2.69
CA TRP A 304 -8.36 -9.81 -1.40
C TRP A 304 -7.40 -8.76 -0.87
N ALA A 305 -6.66 -8.07 -1.75
CA ALA A 305 -5.84 -6.93 -1.35
C ALA A 305 -6.71 -5.78 -0.82
N LYS A 306 -7.81 -5.43 -1.51
CA LYS A 306 -8.77 -4.43 -1.01
C LYS A 306 -9.33 -4.81 0.36
N LYS A 307 -9.82 -6.04 0.49
CA LYS A 307 -10.33 -6.57 1.76
C LYS A 307 -9.29 -6.48 2.88
N TRP A 308 -8.03 -6.83 2.58
CA TRP A 308 -6.94 -6.75 3.57
C TRP A 308 -6.66 -5.30 3.99
N ILE A 309 -6.61 -4.36 3.03
CA ILE A 309 -6.41 -2.93 3.27
C ILE A 309 -7.55 -2.37 4.14
N ASP A 310 -8.80 -2.67 3.79
CA ASP A 310 -9.98 -2.08 4.41
C ASP A 310 -10.28 -2.70 5.80
N ASP A 311 -10.17 -4.03 5.92
CA ASP A 311 -10.72 -4.76 7.06
C ASP A 311 -9.69 -5.07 8.16
N THR A 312 -8.38 -4.90 7.93
CA THR A 312 -7.34 -5.35 8.87
C THR A 312 -6.44 -4.23 9.39
N ASP A 313 -5.93 -4.38 10.63
CA ASP A 313 -4.95 -3.44 11.21
C ASP A 313 -3.62 -3.45 10.43
N GLN A 314 -3.21 -4.60 9.89
CA GLN A 314 -2.01 -4.69 9.05
C GLN A 314 -2.17 -3.87 7.76
N GLY A 315 -3.35 -3.92 7.14
CA GLY A 315 -3.68 -3.13 5.95
C GLY A 315 -3.70 -1.63 6.24
N ARG A 316 -4.32 -1.22 7.35
CA ARG A 316 -4.32 0.19 7.80
C ARG A 316 -2.92 0.70 8.14
N ALA A 317 -2.12 -0.09 8.86
CA ALA A 317 -0.73 0.27 9.15
C ALA A 317 0.12 0.37 7.87
N TRP A 318 -0.15 -0.46 6.85
CA TRP A 318 0.51 -0.34 5.56
C TRP A 318 0.12 0.96 4.83
N LEU A 319 -1.15 1.36 4.86
CA LEU A 319 -1.61 2.65 4.30
C LEU A 319 -0.90 3.84 4.96
N GLU A 320 -0.81 3.83 6.29
CA GLU A 320 -0.10 4.86 7.04
C GLU A 320 1.38 4.93 6.64
N LYS A 321 2.04 3.76 6.49
CA LYS A 321 3.44 3.68 6.05
C LYS A 321 3.65 4.31 4.68
N ILE A 322 2.69 4.18 3.76
CA ILE A 322 2.77 4.76 2.41
C ILE A 322 2.18 6.18 2.34
N ASN A 323 1.91 6.83 3.47
CA ASN A 323 1.31 8.16 3.58
C ASN A 323 -0.04 8.30 2.85
N PHE A 324 -0.88 7.25 2.88
CA PHE A 324 -2.20 7.28 2.25
C PHE A 324 -3.32 7.21 3.31
N SER A 325 -3.93 8.35 3.63
CA SER A 325 -4.96 8.42 4.68
C SER A 325 -6.36 8.04 4.17
N PRO A 326 -7.21 7.39 4.99
CA PRO A 326 -8.60 7.14 4.66
C PRO A 326 -9.42 8.43 4.44
N PRO A 327 -10.53 8.39 3.67
CA PRO A 327 -11.14 7.20 3.07
C PRO A 327 -10.36 6.70 1.84
N VAL A 328 -10.13 5.39 1.77
CA VAL A 328 -9.46 4.78 0.63
C VAL A 328 -10.42 4.68 -0.55
N ILE A 329 -10.03 5.28 -1.66
CA ILE A 329 -10.74 5.14 -2.93
C ILE A 329 -9.87 4.31 -3.85
N TYR A 330 -10.46 3.26 -4.42
CA TYR A 330 -9.81 2.43 -5.43
C TYR A 330 -10.19 2.91 -6.82
N VAL A 331 -9.35 2.64 -7.82
CA VAL A 331 -9.71 2.88 -9.23
C VAL A 331 -11.07 2.25 -9.52
N PRO A 332 -12.09 3.04 -9.92
CA PRO A 332 -13.41 2.51 -10.21
C PRO A 332 -13.35 1.53 -11.38
N SER A 333 -14.07 0.41 -11.28
CA SER A 333 -14.09 -0.62 -12.32
C SER A 333 -14.79 -0.20 -13.61
N ARG A 334 -15.59 0.88 -13.55
CA ARG A 334 -16.31 1.43 -14.69
C ARG A 334 -16.57 2.92 -14.53
N GLU A 335 -16.97 3.52 -15.65
CA GLU A 335 -17.51 4.88 -15.69
C GLU A 335 -18.97 4.91 -15.22
N CYS A 336 -19.36 6.06 -14.67
CA CYS A 336 -20.75 6.37 -14.37
C CYS A 336 -21.58 6.46 -15.67
N ARG A 337 -22.86 6.15 -15.55
CA ARG A 337 -23.86 6.14 -16.62
C ARG A 337 -25.05 7.01 -16.24
N ALA A 338 -25.90 7.33 -17.21
CA ALA A 338 -27.05 8.22 -17.00
C ALA A 338 -28.11 7.61 -16.06
N ASP A 339 -28.16 6.28 -15.94
CA ASP A 339 -29.06 5.53 -15.07
C ASP A 339 -28.50 5.26 -13.68
N ASP A 340 -27.23 5.64 -13.42
CA ASP A 340 -26.67 5.56 -12.08
C ASP A 340 -27.39 6.54 -11.13
N PRO A 341 -27.37 6.30 -9.80
CA PRO A 341 -27.96 7.21 -8.82
C PRO A 341 -27.45 8.65 -8.97
N ARG A 342 -28.35 9.64 -8.83
CA ARG A 342 -28.02 11.06 -9.00
C ARG A 342 -28.61 11.90 -7.87
N PRO A 343 -27.83 12.82 -7.29
CA PRO A 343 -28.35 13.83 -6.38
C PRO A 343 -28.79 15.08 -7.16
N THR A 344 -29.73 15.82 -6.59
CA THR A 344 -30.17 17.12 -7.05
C THR A 344 -30.13 18.09 -5.87
N LEU A 345 -29.27 19.10 -5.98
CA LEU A 345 -29.14 20.18 -5.00
C LEU A 345 -29.29 21.52 -5.70
N LEU A 346 -30.36 22.24 -5.38
CA LEU A 346 -30.67 23.52 -6.00
C LEU A 346 -31.25 24.49 -4.95
N PHE A 347 -30.62 25.65 -4.77
CA PHE A 347 -31.24 26.75 -4.06
C PHE A 347 -32.32 27.40 -4.92
N VAL A 348 -33.48 27.70 -4.32
CA VAL A 348 -34.64 28.25 -5.03
C VAL A 348 -34.87 29.69 -4.60
N GLY A 349 -35.00 30.58 -5.57
CA GLY A 349 -35.23 32.01 -5.34
C GLY A 349 -33.98 32.79 -4.89
N LEU A 350 -32.81 32.15 -4.84
CA LEU A 350 -31.52 32.79 -4.53
C LEU A 350 -30.51 32.55 -5.65
N ASN A 351 -29.76 33.59 -6.01
CA ASN A 351 -28.73 33.56 -7.04
C ASN A 351 -27.34 33.84 -6.47
N ASP A 352 -26.30 33.27 -7.08
CA ASP A 352 -24.91 33.51 -6.69
C ASP A 352 -24.57 35.00 -6.82
N GLY A 353 -24.03 35.59 -5.76
CA GLY A 353 -23.69 37.01 -5.65
C GLY A 353 -24.87 37.94 -5.31
N GLN A 354 -26.06 37.42 -5.03
CA GLN A 354 -27.23 38.24 -4.69
C GLN A 354 -27.02 39.04 -3.40
N THR A 355 -27.42 40.31 -3.42
CA THR A 355 -27.41 41.18 -2.24
C THR A 355 -28.67 40.98 -1.41
N ILE A 356 -28.51 40.78 -0.10
CA ILE A 356 -29.60 40.60 0.87
C ILE A 356 -29.59 41.76 1.85
N THR A 357 -30.71 42.48 1.95
CA THR A 357 -30.86 43.66 2.82
C THR A 357 -31.90 43.47 3.93
N THR A 358 -32.55 42.31 3.99
CA THR A 358 -33.55 41.98 5.02
C THR A 358 -32.87 41.38 6.25
N ASP A 359 -33.48 41.55 7.43
CA ASP A 359 -33.02 40.97 8.69
C ASP A 359 -33.29 39.46 8.82
N LYS A 360 -34.28 38.97 8.07
CA LYS A 360 -34.61 37.55 7.95
C LYS A 360 -34.55 37.10 6.49
N LEU A 361 -34.07 35.88 6.29
CA LEU A 361 -33.99 35.25 4.97
C LEU A 361 -34.56 33.83 5.04
N ASP A 362 -35.63 33.58 4.28
CA ASP A 362 -36.12 32.23 4.08
C ASP A 362 -35.26 31.52 3.03
N ILE A 363 -34.73 30.34 3.39
CA ILE A 363 -33.92 29.54 2.48
C ILE A 363 -34.76 28.36 1.99
N TYR A 364 -35.01 28.32 0.68
CA TYR A 364 -35.66 27.22 0.00
C TYR A 364 -34.67 26.45 -0.86
N ALA A 365 -34.80 25.13 -0.91
CA ALA A 365 -34.00 24.30 -1.79
C ALA A 365 -34.77 23.06 -2.29
N VAL A 366 -34.36 22.55 -3.43
CA VAL A 366 -34.64 21.17 -3.87
C VAL A 366 -33.49 20.30 -3.39
N VAL A 367 -33.81 19.27 -2.62
CA VAL A 367 -32.87 18.32 -2.04
C VAL A 367 -33.39 16.94 -2.35
N ASP A 368 -32.97 16.38 -3.48
CA ASP A 368 -33.48 15.10 -3.96
C ASP A 368 -32.33 14.15 -4.32
N ALA A 369 -32.58 12.85 -4.32
CA ALA A 369 -31.68 11.87 -4.88
C ALA A 369 -32.44 10.65 -5.38
N THR A 370 -32.13 10.20 -6.60
CA THR A 370 -32.84 9.06 -7.19
C THR A 370 -32.67 7.77 -6.38
N LYS A 371 -31.49 7.57 -5.75
CA LYS A 371 -31.17 6.50 -4.79
C LYS A 371 -30.03 6.94 -3.87
N ASN A 372 -29.82 6.16 -2.81
CA ASN A 372 -28.69 6.24 -1.87
C ASN A 372 -28.66 7.50 -0.99
N PHE A 373 -29.75 8.25 -0.86
CA PHE A 373 -29.84 9.32 0.12
C PHE A 373 -29.57 8.80 1.54
N LYS A 374 -28.75 9.52 2.31
CA LYS A 374 -28.54 9.29 3.74
C LYS A 374 -29.09 10.43 4.58
N GLU A 375 -28.57 11.63 4.38
CA GLU A 375 -28.91 12.84 5.12
C GLU A 375 -28.37 14.07 4.39
N TYR A 376 -28.90 15.25 4.68
CA TYR A 376 -28.32 16.52 4.24
C TYR A 376 -28.23 17.51 5.40
N TYR A 377 -27.41 18.53 5.23
CA TYR A 377 -27.32 19.66 6.15
C TYR A 377 -27.01 20.95 5.38
N LEU A 378 -27.23 22.08 6.04
CA LEU A 378 -26.95 23.40 5.50
C LEU A 378 -26.09 24.18 6.48
N GLU A 379 -25.05 24.79 5.98
CA GLU A 379 -24.10 25.61 6.74
C GLU A 379 -23.85 26.93 6.03
N TYR A 380 -23.26 27.88 6.76
CA TYR A 380 -22.67 29.07 6.18
C TYR A 380 -21.25 29.32 6.68
N GLY A 381 -20.46 30.04 5.89
CA GLY A 381 -19.17 30.57 6.30
C GLY A 381 -18.98 32.00 5.78
N GLU A 382 -18.16 32.78 6.48
CA GLU A 382 -17.86 34.16 6.11
C GLU A 382 -16.78 34.22 5.00
N GLY A 383 -16.97 35.10 4.02
CA GLY A 383 -16.11 35.24 2.85
C GLY A 383 -16.57 34.41 1.66
N LYS A 384 -15.81 34.49 0.56
CA LYS A 384 -16.09 33.74 -0.68
C LYS A 384 -15.73 32.26 -0.55
N ASP A 385 -14.62 31.98 0.13
CA ASP A 385 -14.04 30.64 0.28
C ASP A 385 -13.74 30.37 1.78
N PRO A 386 -14.77 30.14 2.59
CA PRO A 386 -14.61 30.02 4.04
C PRO A 386 -13.90 28.73 4.46
N HIS A 387 -13.02 28.84 5.46
CA HIS A 387 -12.39 27.68 6.11
C HIS A 387 -13.12 27.24 7.39
N LYS A 388 -14.02 28.07 7.91
CA LYS A 388 -14.84 27.79 9.08
C LYS A 388 -16.31 27.85 8.71
N TRP A 389 -17.04 26.80 9.08
CA TRP A 389 -18.46 26.62 8.78
C TRP A 389 -19.28 26.63 10.06
N THR A 390 -20.49 27.17 9.98
CA THR A 390 -21.48 27.19 11.06
C THR A 390 -22.77 26.55 10.56
N THR A 391 -23.24 25.53 11.28
CA THR A 391 -24.46 24.78 10.97
C THR A 391 -25.70 25.65 11.12
N LEU A 392 -26.53 25.66 10.07
CA LEU A 392 -27.85 26.31 10.03
C LEU A 392 -28.98 25.28 10.10
N VAL A 393 -28.81 24.13 9.44
CA VAL A 393 -29.70 22.97 9.52
C VAL A 393 -28.87 21.77 9.91
N GLU A 394 -29.23 21.12 11.01
CA GLU A 394 -28.56 19.90 11.49
C GLU A 394 -28.69 18.75 10.49
N PRO A 395 -27.71 17.82 10.44
CA PRO A 395 -27.78 16.63 9.58
C PRO A 395 -29.08 15.84 9.78
N GLY A 396 -29.79 15.62 8.67
CA GLY A 396 -31.02 14.83 8.65
C GLY A 396 -31.88 15.12 7.41
N GLY A 397 -33.20 15.10 7.60
CA GLY A 397 -34.19 15.46 6.59
C GLY A 397 -34.63 14.30 5.67
N GLU A 398 -35.55 14.62 4.76
CA GLU A 398 -36.08 13.71 3.73
C GLU A 398 -35.83 14.29 2.34
N THR A 399 -35.79 13.44 1.33
CA THR A 399 -35.66 13.88 -0.06
C THR A 399 -36.96 14.49 -0.57
N SER A 400 -36.85 15.56 -1.36
CA SER A 400 -37.96 16.21 -2.04
C SER A 400 -37.55 16.74 -3.40
N ALA A 401 -38.27 16.28 -4.43
CA ALA A 401 -38.17 16.82 -5.78
C ALA A 401 -38.77 18.23 -5.91
N ASP A 402 -39.66 18.60 -4.98
CA ASP A 402 -40.25 19.94 -4.91
C ASP A 402 -39.44 20.86 -3.99
N PRO A 403 -39.41 22.18 -4.25
CA PRO A 403 -38.78 23.14 -3.36
C PRO A 403 -39.37 23.10 -1.94
N GLN A 404 -38.51 22.95 -0.93
CA GLN A 404 -38.89 22.98 0.48
C GLN A 404 -38.19 24.10 1.23
N LYS A 405 -38.87 24.67 2.23
CA LYS A 405 -38.27 25.63 3.14
C LYS A 405 -37.35 24.88 4.11
N LEU A 406 -36.05 25.18 4.07
CA LEU A 406 -35.06 24.57 4.95
C LEU A 406 -34.98 25.28 6.31
N LEU A 407 -34.91 26.62 6.31
CA LEU A 407 -34.99 27.43 7.53
C LEU A 407 -35.42 28.89 7.24
N THR A 408 -35.66 29.62 8.32
CA THR A 408 -35.67 31.11 8.32
C THR A 408 -34.41 31.57 9.03
N TRP A 409 -33.47 32.16 8.32
CA TRP A 409 -32.18 32.59 8.85
C TRP A 409 -32.26 34.01 9.42
N ASP A 410 -31.94 34.16 10.71
CA ASP A 410 -31.81 35.45 11.38
C ASP A 410 -30.42 36.05 11.11
N LEU A 411 -30.39 37.07 10.25
CA LEU A 411 -29.16 37.70 9.77
C LEU A 411 -28.64 38.79 10.72
N LEU A 412 -29.38 39.17 11.77
CA LEU A 412 -28.91 40.16 12.75
C LEU A 412 -27.70 39.68 13.56
N LYS A 413 -27.45 38.38 13.55
CA LYS A 413 -26.31 37.73 14.24
C LYS A 413 -25.14 37.45 13.30
N VAL A 414 -25.24 37.86 12.05
CA VAL A 414 -24.24 37.59 11.00
C VAL A 414 -23.63 38.92 10.56
N ASN A 415 -22.31 38.93 10.36
CA ASN A 415 -21.63 40.13 9.91
C ASN A 415 -22.02 40.47 8.46
N ASN A 416 -22.17 41.77 8.17
CA ASN A 416 -22.33 42.24 6.80
C ASN A 416 -21.08 41.93 5.96
N GLY A 417 -21.28 41.68 4.66
CA GLY A 417 -20.24 41.26 3.73
C GLY A 417 -20.63 39.99 2.96
N VAL A 418 -19.67 39.44 2.24
CA VAL A 418 -19.90 38.20 1.48
C VAL A 418 -19.93 37.01 2.41
N VAL A 419 -20.94 36.17 2.29
CA VAL A 419 -21.06 34.86 2.95
C VAL A 419 -21.28 33.77 1.90
N THR A 420 -20.85 32.56 2.19
CA THR A 420 -21.11 31.39 1.36
C THR A 420 -21.99 30.42 2.13
N LEU A 421 -23.14 30.07 1.55
CA LEU A 421 -23.97 28.95 1.97
C LEU A 421 -23.46 27.66 1.34
N ARG A 422 -23.43 26.59 2.12
CA ARG A 422 -23.10 25.23 1.68
C ARG A 422 -24.25 24.29 2.00
N LEU A 423 -24.89 23.80 0.96
CA LEU A 423 -25.84 22.70 1.05
C LEU A 423 -25.12 21.40 0.71
N PHE A 424 -25.05 20.50 1.68
CA PHE A 424 -24.26 19.27 1.57
C PHE A 424 -25.15 18.06 1.79
N MET A 425 -25.05 17.06 0.91
CA MET A 425 -25.80 15.81 0.97
C MET A 425 -24.85 14.62 1.03
N LEU A 426 -25.13 13.69 1.93
CA LEU A 426 -24.39 12.44 2.11
C LEU A 426 -25.13 11.25 1.49
N SER A 427 -24.35 10.33 0.93
CA SER A 427 -24.83 9.07 0.35
C SER A 427 -24.56 7.88 1.27
N THR A 428 -25.45 6.89 1.27
CA THR A 428 -25.26 5.61 2.00
C THR A 428 -24.12 4.76 1.44
N LYS A 429 -23.53 5.17 0.31
CA LYS A 429 -22.36 4.53 -0.34
C LYS A 429 -21.06 5.32 -0.15
N ASN A 430 -20.94 6.07 0.95
CA ASN A 430 -19.78 6.93 1.25
C ASN A 430 -19.49 7.96 0.14
N GLY A 431 -20.53 8.38 -0.58
CA GLY A 431 -20.46 9.48 -1.53
C GLY A 431 -21.06 10.77 -0.93
N HIS A 432 -20.96 11.86 -1.66
CA HIS A 432 -21.58 13.14 -1.31
C HIS A 432 -21.86 14.01 -2.53
N ALA A 433 -22.67 15.04 -2.32
CA ALA A 433 -22.91 16.13 -3.26
C ALA A 433 -22.93 17.45 -2.52
N GLU A 434 -22.34 18.48 -3.12
CA GLU A 434 -22.26 19.82 -2.54
C GLU A 434 -22.78 20.86 -3.53
N LYS A 435 -23.52 21.83 -3.00
CA LYS A 435 -23.87 23.06 -3.70
C LYS A 435 -23.50 24.28 -2.86
N LEU A 436 -22.65 25.13 -3.43
CA LEU A 436 -22.28 26.41 -2.84
C LEU A 436 -23.10 27.55 -3.44
N LEU A 437 -23.43 28.54 -2.62
CA LEU A 437 -24.13 29.77 -3.01
C LEU A 437 -23.57 30.95 -2.23
N ARG A 438 -23.04 31.94 -2.92
CA ARG A 438 -22.49 33.18 -2.33
C ARG A 438 -23.56 34.25 -2.27
N LEU A 439 -23.67 34.94 -1.14
CA LEU A 439 -24.58 36.07 -0.92
C LEU A 439 -23.81 37.27 -0.37
N ASN A 440 -24.26 38.48 -0.67
CA ASN A 440 -23.70 39.72 -0.13
C ASN A 440 -24.68 40.33 0.88
N LEU A 441 -24.36 40.23 2.17
CA LEU A 441 -25.21 40.72 3.25
C LEU A 441 -24.99 42.21 3.49
N GLN A 442 -26.08 42.98 3.39
CA GLN A 442 -26.14 44.42 3.66
C GLN A 442 -27.35 44.70 4.56
N VAL A 443 -27.40 44.00 5.70
CA VAL A 443 -28.49 44.11 6.66
C VAL A 443 -28.33 45.42 7.45
N PRO A 444 -29.39 46.24 7.56
CA PRO A 444 -29.32 47.47 8.33
C PRO A 444 -29.08 47.17 9.81
N THR A 445 -28.05 47.79 10.39
CA THR A 445 -27.78 47.69 11.83
C THR A 445 -28.98 48.23 12.60
N PRO A 446 -29.52 47.51 13.61
CA PRO A 446 -30.63 48.01 14.40
C PRO A 446 -30.25 49.36 15.01
N THR A 447 -31.01 50.40 14.67
CA THR A 447 -30.85 51.71 15.31
C THR A 447 -31.22 51.55 16.78
N PRO A 448 -30.35 51.89 17.74
CA PRO A 448 -30.68 51.75 19.15
C PRO A 448 -31.94 52.56 19.45
N THR A 449 -32.98 51.89 19.93
CA THR A 449 -34.16 52.56 20.47
C THR A 449 -33.70 53.29 21.73
N ASN A 450 -33.79 54.62 21.74
CA ASN A 450 -33.45 55.41 22.93
C ASN A 450 -34.22 54.88 24.13
N THR A 451 -33.50 54.34 25.13
CA THR A 451 -34.06 54.06 26.45
C THR A 451 -34.62 55.37 27.01
N PRO A 452 -35.91 55.46 27.40
CA PRO A 452 -36.44 56.67 28.00
C PRO A 452 -35.65 56.99 29.28
N THR A 453 -35.06 58.18 29.34
CA THR A 453 -34.43 58.73 30.53
C THR A 453 -35.47 58.78 31.66
N PRO A 454 -35.20 58.24 32.86
CA PRO A 454 -36.12 58.38 33.99
C PRO A 454 -36.33 59.88 34.29
N THR A 455 -37.61 60.28 34.41
CA THR A 455 -37.99 61.63 34.83
C THR A 455 -37.50 61.90 36.25
N GLU A 456 -36.63 62.90 36.43
CA GLU A 456 -36.21 63.35 37.75
C GLU A 456 -37.39 63.98 38.52
N THR A 457 -37.61 63.51 39.74
CA THR A 457 -38.51 64.12 40.74
C THR A 457 -37.96 65.49 41.17
N PRO A 458 -38.79 66.55 41.29
CA PRO A 458 -38.29 67.90 41.59
C PRO A 458 -37.69 68.03 43.00
N THR A 459 -36.47 68.58 43.05
CA THR A 459 -35.68 68.88 44.24
C THR A 459 -36.21 70.12 44.99
N ILE A 460 -36.27 70.02 46.31
CA ILE A 460 -36.72 71.04 47.27
C ILE A 460 -35.60 72.07 47.52
N THR A 461 -35.97 73.34 47.59
CA THR A 461 -35.10 74.54 47.81
C THR A 461 -34.33 74.52 49.13
N PRO A 462 -33.04 74.97 49.17
CA PRO A 462 -32.17 74.90 50.35
C PRO A 462 -32.37 76.03 51.39
N THR A 463 -32.04 75.74 52.65
CA THR A 463 -31.93 76.68 53.81
C THR A 463 -30.63 76.33 54.58
N PRO A 464 -29.92 77.30 55.20
CA PRO A 464 -28.45 77.33 55.18
C PRO A 464 -27.70 76.52 56.25
N THR A 465 -26.46 76.25 55.85
CA THR A 465 -25.22 75.80 56.52
C THR A 465 -25.13 75.83 58.05
N SER A 466 -24.68 74.71 58.62
CA SER A 466 -23.89 74.68 59.86
C SER A 466 -22.56 73.94 59.65
N THR A 467 -21.55 74.50 60.30
CA THR A 467 -20.09 74.31 60.21
C THR A 467 -19.56 72.91 60.58
N ALA A 468 -18.35 72.65 60.07
CA ALA A 468 -17.55 71.42 60.06
C ALA A 468 -17.09 70.83 61.40
N THR A 469 -16.73 69.53 61.38
CA THR A 469 -15.66 68.92 62.21
C THR A 469 -15.13 67.65 61.48
N PRO A 470 -13.80 67.38 61.50
CA PRO A 470 -13.12 66.55 60.50
C PRO A 470 -12.92 65.08 60.93
N THR A 471 -12.82 64.14 59.99
CA THR A 471 -12.46 62.71 60.23
C THR A 471 -11.84 62.13 58.94
N PRO A 472 -10.87 61.20 59.00
CA PRO A 472 -9.53 61.39 58.45
C PRO A 472 -9.20 60.72 57.10
N THR A 473 -8.01 61.11 56.64
CA THR A 473 -7.17 60.68 55.51
C THR A 473 -7.17 59.18 55.19
N LEU A 474 -7.20 58.92 53.87
CA LEU A 474 -7.05 57.63 53.20
C LEU A 474 -5.71 56.95 53.56
N THR A 475 -5.79 55.65 53.88
CA THR A 475 -4.62 54.76 53.90
C THR A 475 -4.63 53.91 52.63
N LEU A 476 -3.57 53.99 51.85
CA LEU A 476 -3.36 53.21 50.63
C LEU A 476 -3.13 51.73 50.99
N THR A 477 -3.90 50.83 50.38
CA THR A 477 -3.68 49.39 50.44
C THR A 477 -2.77 48.97 49.28
N PRO A 478 -1.62 48.32 49.53
CA PRO A 478 -0.73 47.85 48.48
C PRO A 478 -1.20 46.53 47.84
N MET A 479 -0.96 46.39 46.53
CA MET A 479 -1.12 45.17 45.75
C MET A 479 -0.26 44.01 46.31
N PRO A 480 -0.74 42.75 46.20
CA PRO A 480 -0.01 41.58 46.72
C PRO A 480 1.20 41.21 45.86
N LEU A 481 2.29 40.84 46.54
CA LEU A 481 3.50 40.26 45.97
C LEU A 481 3.25 38.85 45.38
N PHE A 482 3.89 38.58 44.25
CA PHE A 482 4.11 37.25 43.70
C PHE A 482 4.97 36.39 44.64
N PRO A 483 4.65 35.10 44.86
CA PRO A 483 5.59 34.17 45.47
C PRO A 483 6.64 33.72 44.45
N THR A 484 7.88 33.69 44.93
CA THR A 484 9.10 33.30 44.24
C THR A 484 9.17 31.81 43.94
N LEU A 485 9.91 31.53 42.86
CA LEU A 485 10.31 30.25 42.32
C LEU A 485 11.24 29.49 43.29
N ASP A 486 10.69 28.83 44.31
CA ASP A 486 11.52 28.01 45.23
C ASP A 486 10.78 26.81 45.88
N ALA A 487 9.81 26.23 45.16
CA ALA A 487 9.02 25.09 45.67
C ALA A 487 8.71 24.00 44.62
N PHE A 488 9.60 23.78 43.64
CA PHE A 488 9.42 22.73 42.61
C PHE A 488 10.64 21.84 42.37
N LEU A 489 11.62 21.82 43.28
CA LEU A 489 12.88 21.07 43.12
C LEU A 489 13.19 20.12 44.29
N GLN A 490 12.17 19.45 44.84
CA GLN A 490 12.37 18.43 45.90
C GLN A 490 11.61 17.11 45.69
N THR A 491 11.39 16.69 44.45
CA THR A 491 10.80 15.35 44.17
C THR A 491 11.48 14.65 42.99
N LEU A 492 12.81 14.52 43.01
CA LEU A 492 13.52 13.54 42.18
C LEU A 492 14.62 12.82 43.02
N LEU A 493 14.23 11.65 43.56
CA LEU A 493 15.04 10.48 44.00
C LEU A 493 15.84 10.57 45.34
N PRO A 494 16.36 9.44 45.91
CA PRO A 494 15.71 8.29 46.60
C PRO A 494 16.34 8.04 48.01
N PRO A 495 15.98 6.99 48.80
CA PRO A 495 16.72 5.70 48.83
C PRO A 495 15.78 4.49 49.13
N GLY A 496 16.07 3.20 49.03
CA GLY A 496 17.28 2.38 48.99
C GLY A 496 16.95 1.05 49.69
N ASN A 497 16.97 -0.07 48.94
CA ASN A 497 17.37 -1.44 49.31
C ASN A 497 17.01 -2.43 48.21
#